data_AF-A0A4D4LHZ7-F1
#
_entry.id   AF-A0A4D4LHZ7-F1
#
_cell.length_a   1.000
_cell.length_b   1.000
_cell.length_c   1.000
_cell.angle_alpha   90.00
_cell.angle_beta   90.00
_cell.angle_gamma   90.00
#
_symmetry.space_group_name_H-M   'P 1'
#
loop_
_entity.id
_entity.type
_entity.pdbx_description
1 polymer ?
#
loop_
_entity_poly.entity_id
_entity_poly.type
_entity_poly.pdbx_seq_one_letter_code
_entity_poly.pdbx_strand_id
1 'polypeptide(L)'
;MSATDTATHTARLRMQALATTWTCAGLVLAGLAWALGLQTSWWQRVILALPALAFAILDARGVDALIDARVALTRCLADLGWVQIPLAVAGGAWLIGLTASVSTRTTLGVLIGLVAALFRYAPSTPTSTGGAR
;
A
#
# COMPACT_ATOMS: atom_id res chain seq x y z
N MET A 1 30.11 9.53 -18.26
CA MET A 1 29.21 8.54 -17.60
C MET A 1 29.21 7.30 -18.47
N SER A 2 29.75 6.18 -17.97
CA SER A 2 29.97 4.98 -18.79
C SER A 2 28.65 4.23 -19.03
N ALA A 3 28.50 3.53 -20.15
CA ALA A 3 27.29 2.75 -20.46
C ALA A 3 26.91 1.76 -19.33
N THR A 4 27.91 1.24 -18.63
CA THR A 4 27.82 0.41 -17.43
C THR A 4 27.21 1.11 -16.21
N ASP A 5 27.48 2.40 -15.99
CA ASP A 5 26.88 3.16 -14.88
C ASP A 5 25.37 3.33 -15.08
N THR A 6 24.94 3.61 -16.31
CA THR A 6 23.53 3.74 -16.68
C THR A 6 22.75 2.43 -16.54
N ALA A 7 23.32 1.30 -16.92
CA ALA A 7 22.68 -0.01 -16.79
C ALA A 7 22.47 -0.39 -15.31
N THR A 8 23.48 -0.15 -14.48
CA THR A 8 23.44 -0.46 -13.05
C THR A 8 22.44 0.43 -12.30
N HIS A 9 22.38 1.72 -12.65
CA HIS A 9 21.41 2.64 -12.07
C HIS A 9 19.96 2.27 -12.43
N THR A 10 19.71 1.93 -13.70
CA THR A 10 18.39 1.51 -14.18
C THR A 10 17.91 0.23 -13.50
N ALA A 11 18.81 -0.75 -13.31
CA ALA A 11 18.50 -1.98 -12.60
C ALA A 11 18.11 -1.73 -11.12
N ARG A 12 18.81 -0.82 -10.43
CA ARG A 12 18.48 -0.43 -9.05
C ARG A 12 17.12 0.26 -8.95
N LEU A 13 16.84 1.21 -9.84
CA LEU A 13 15.55 1.88 -9.89
C LEU A 13 14.40 0.90 -10.13
N ARG A 14 14.59 -0.06 -11.05
CA ARG A 14 13.63 -1.14 -11.30
C ARG A 14 13.40 -2.00 -10.05
N MET A 15 14.46 -2.44 -9.37
CA MET A 15 14.35 -3.22 -8.14
C MET A 15 13.66 -2.44 -7.02
N GLN A 16 13.93 -1.14 -6.89
CA GLN A 16 13.29 -0.29 -5.90
C GLN A 16 11.80 -0.12 -6.17
N ALA A 17 11.42 0.08 -7.44
CA ALA A 17 10.01 0.16 -7.86
C ALA A 17 9.26 -1.16 -7.61
N LEU A 18 9.91 -2.30 -7.90
CA LEU A 18 9.38 -3.63 -7.60
C LEU A 18 9.14 -3.81 -6.11
N ALA A 19 10.17 -3.55 -5.30
CA ALA A 19 10.11 -3.71 -3.86
C ALA A 19 9.01 -2.83 -3.24
N THR A 20 8.93 -1.55 -3.64
CA THR A 20 7.90 -0.64 -3.14
C THR A 20 6.49 -1.07 -3.53
N THR A 21 6.28 -1.52 -4.78
CA THR A 21 4.96 -1.97 -5.25
C THR A 21 4.46 -3.18 -4.47
N TRP A 22 5.30 -4.22 -4.34
CA TRP A 22 4.94 -5.44 -3.63
C TRP A 22 4.81 -5.22 -2.12
N THR A 23 5.62 -4.32 -1.54
CA THR A 23 5.48 -3.93 -0.13
C THR A 23 4.16 -3.20 0.12
N CYS A 24 3.81 -2.23 -0.73
CA CYS A 24 2.53 -1.51 -0.63
C CYS A 24 1.35 -2.48 -0.77
N ALA A 25 1.39 -3.37 -1.76
CA ALA A 25 0.37 -4.38 -1.93
C ALA A 25 0.24 -5.31 -0.71
N GLY A 26 1.36 -5.78 -0.16
CA GLY A 26 1.38 -6.60 1.04
C GLY A 26 0.78 -5.88 2.25
N LEU A 27 1.12 -4.61 2.45
CA LEU A 27 0.54 -3.78 3.52
C LEU A 27 -0.97 -3.57 3.33
N VAL A 28 -1.43 -3.31 2.12
CA VAL A 28 -2.85 -3.14 1.81
C VAL A 28 -3.62 -4.44 2.07
N LEU A 29 -3.10 -5.59 1.65
CA LEU A 29 -3.69 -6.91 1.93
C LEU A 29 -3.70 -7.23 3.43
N ALA A 30 -2.63 -6.90 4.16
CA ALA A 30 -2.60 -7.02 5.62
C ALA A 30 -3.62 -6.08 6.29
N GLY A 31 -3.83 -4.89 5.73
CA GLY A 31 -4.85 -3.94 6.18
C GLY A 31 -6.27 -4.47 5.97
N LEU A 32 -6.51 -5.16 4.84
CA LEU A 32 -7.76 -5.88 4.60
C LEU A 32 -7.93 -7.02 5.61
N ALA A 33 -6.90 -7.81 5.89
CA ALA A 33 -6.95 -8.86 6.90
C ALA A 33 -7.27 -8.29 8.31
N TRP A 34 -6.70 -7.14 8.64
CA TRP A 34 -7.00 -6.41 9.86
C TRP A 34 -8.46 -5.94 9.92
N ALA A 35 -8.96 -5.35 8.84
CA ALA A 35 -10.33 -4.86 8.73
C ALA A 35 -11.35 -6.01 8.81
N LEU A 36 -11.04 -7.15 8.18
CA LEU A 36 -11.84 -8.38 8.21
C LEU A 36 -11.82 -9.10 9.56
N GLY A 37 -10.99 -8.63 10.49
CA GLY A 37 -10.99 -9.18 11.83
C GLY A 37 -10.04 -10.34 12.06
N LEU A 38 -9.23 -10.75 11.08
CA LEU A 38 -8.41 -11.96 11.19
C LEU A 38 -7.49 -11.92 12.40
N GLN A 39 -7.77 -12.82 13.35
CA GLN A 39 -6.93 -13.10 14.49
C GLN A 39 -6.00 -14.25 14.14
N THR A 40 -4.84 -13.89 13.61
CA THR A 40 -3.76 -14.83 13.34
C THR A 40 -2.65 -14.67 14.36
N SER A 41 -2.01 -15.77 14.74
CA SER A 41 -0.78 -15.73 15.52
C SER A 41 0.37 -15.12 14.72
N TRP A 42 1.43 -14.66 15.39
CA TRP A 42 2.53 -13.98 14.69
C TRP A 42 3.19 -14.85 13.62
N TRP A 43 3.34 -16.15 13.85
CA TRP A 43 3.85 -17.10 12.84
C TRP A 43 2.93 -17.24 11.62
N GLN A 44 1.60 -17.21 11.80
CA GLN A 44 0.65 -17.22 10.69
C GLN A 44 0.70 -15.93 9.85
N ARG A 45 0.99 -14.78 10.48
CA ARG A 45 1.18 -13.50 9.77
C ARG A 45 2.44 -13.53 8.91
N VAL A 46 3.52 -14.13 9.42
CA VAL A 46 4.75 -14.33 8.64
C VAL A 46 4.50 -15.24 7.46
N ILE A 47 3.76 -16.35 7.63
CA ILE A 47 3.39 -17.26 6.54
C ILE A 47 2.56 -16.53 5.48
N LEU A 48 1.63 -15.65 5.87
CA LEU A 48 0.83 -14.85 4.95
C LEU A 48 1.64 -13.77 4.21
N ALA A 49 2.78 -13.34 4.76
CA ALA A 49 3.68 -12.39 4.11
C ALA A 49 4.62 -13.07 3.08
N LEU A 50 4.92 -14.36 3.23
CA LEU A 50 5.82 -15.10 2.32
C LEU A 50 5.37 -15.10 0.85
N PRO A 51 4.07 -15.26 0.51
CA PRO A 51 3.61 -15.15 -0.88
C PRO A 51 3.96 -13.81 -1.54
N ALA A 52 3.85 -12.70 -0.82
CA ALA A 52 4.22 -11.39 -1.36
C ALA A 52 5.72 -11.31 -1.69
N LEU A 53 6.58 -11.89 -0.85
CA LEU A 53 8.01 -12.01 -1.10
C LEU A 53 8.31 -12.93 -2.30
N ALA A 54 7.62 -14.07 -2.38
CA ALA A 54 7.77 -15.01 -3.48
C ALA A 54 7.36 -14.38 -4.82
N PHE A 55 6.26 -13.64 -4.85
CA PHE A 55 5.82 -12.88 -6.03
C PHE A 55 6.81 -11.79 -6.42
N ALA A 56 7.39 -11.05 -5.46
CA ALA A 56 8.41 -10.06 -5.75
C ALA A 56 9.68 -10.69 -6.38
N ILE A 57 10.10 -11.86 -5.91
CA ILE A 57 11.25 -12.59 -6.47
C ILE A 57 10.95 -13.10 -7.87
N LEU A 58 9.76 -13.67 -8.09
CA LEU A 58 9.36 -14.20 -9.39
C LEU A 58 9.13 -13.08 -10.43
N ASP A 59 8.60 -11.93 -10.01
CA ASP A 59 8.47 -10.74 -10.85
C ASP A 59 9.84 -10.15 -11.22
N ALA A 60 10.79 -10.13 -10.27
CA ALA A 60 12.17 -9.75 -10.56
C ALA A 60 12.87 -10.69 -11.56
N ARG A 61 12.44 -11.96 -11.63
CA ARG A 61 12.89 -12.94 -12.63
C ARG A 61 12.21 -12.78 -14.00
N GLY A 62 11.23 -11.88 -14.12
CA GLY A 62 10.57 -11.57 -15.39
C GLY A 62 9.48 -12.57 -15.79
N VAL A 63 8.78 -13.16 -14.82
CA VAL A 63 7.60 -13.99 -15.13
C VAL A 63 6.47 -13.10 -15.65
N ASP A 64 6.11 -13.24 -16.93
CA ASP A 64 5.13 -12.37 -17.61
C ASP A 64 3.78 -12.29 -16.86
N ALA A 65 3.28 -13.42 -16.37
CA ALA A 65 2.04 -13.47 -15.59
C ALA A 65 2.07 -12.60 -14.33
N LEU A 66 3.24 -12.45 -13.70
CA LEU A 66 3.44 -11.61 -12.52
C LEU A 66 3.63 -10.15 -12.87
N ILE A 67 4.20 -9.86 -14.03
CA ILE A 67 4.28 -8.50 -14.56
C ILE A 67 2.86 -7.99 -14.82
N ASP A 68 2.01 -8.79 -15.48
CA ASP A 68 0.60 -8.46 -15.72
C ASP A 68 -0.17 -8.30 -14.40
N ALA A 69 0.03 -9.23 -13.45
CA ALA A 69 -0.55 -9.12 -12.13
C ALA A 69 -0.11 -7.84 -11.39
N ARG A 70 1.16 -7.46 -11.47
CA ARG A 70 1.67 -6.20 -10.90
C ARG A 70 0.99 -5.01 -11.55
N VAL A 71 0.84 -4.99 -12.86
CA VAL A 71 0.17 -3.88 -13.58
C VAL A 71 -1.29 -3.77 -13.14
N ALA A 72 -2.03 -4.88 -13.09
CA ALA A 72 -3.40 -4.90 -12.59
C ALA A 72 -3.50 -4.45 -11.14
N LEU A 73 -2.58 -4.91 -10.29
CA LEU A 73 -2.50 -4.55 -8.88
C LEU A 73 -2.19 -3.07 -8.68
N THR A 74 -1.27 -2.51 -9.47
CA THR A 74 -0.93 -1.08 -9.43
C THR A 74 -2.13 -0.22 -9.81
N ARG A 75 -2.91 -0.65 -10.82
CA ARG A 75 -4.17 0.00 -11.19
C ARG A 75 -5.20 -0.10 -10.06
N CYS A 76 -5.37 -1.28 -9.47
CA CYS A 76 -6.27 -1.48 -8.32
C CYS A 76 -5.87 -0.61 -7.12
N LEU A 77 -4.58 -0.51 -6.81
CA LEU A 77 -4.06 0.37 -5.75
C LEU A 77 -4.31 1.84 -6.08
N ALA A 78 -4.13 2.25 -7.34
CA ALA A 78 -4.44 3.60 -7.78
C ALA A 78 -5.95 3.89 -7.68
N ASP A 79 -6.82 2.93 -7.99
CA ASP A 79 -8.28 3.04 -7.88
C ASP A 79 -8.73 3.16 -6.41
N LEU A 80 -8.00 2.54 -5.46
CA LEU A 80 -8.21 2.76 -4.02
C LEU A 80 -7.98 4.22 -3.61
N GLY A 81 -7.13 4.95 -4.34
CA GLY A 81 -6.81 6.35 -4.10
C GLY A 81 -6.40 6.62 -2.66
N TRP A 82 -7.10 7.54 -1.99
CA TRP A 82 -6.80 7.97 -0.63
C TRP A 82 -6.95 6.85 0.42
N VAL A 83 -7.70 5.78 0.13
CA VAL A 83 -7.93 4.65 1.06
C VAL A 83 -6.68 3.79 1.21
N GLN A 84 -5.78 3.82 0.22
CA GLN A 84 -4.55 3.02 0.24
C GLN A 84 -3.69 3.30 1.48
N ILE A 85 -3.53 4.57 1.87
CA ILE A 85 -2.66 4.97 2.99
C ILE A 85 -3.20 4.46 4.33
N PRO A 86 -4.46 4.73 4.71
CA PRO A 86 -5.06 4.17 5.93
C PRO A 86 -4.99 2.64 5.97
N LEU A 87 -5.22 1.98 4.84
CA LEU A 87 -5.18 0.52 4.77
C LEU A 87 -3.76 -0.01 4.98
N ALA A 88 -2.76 0.62 4.36
CA ALA A 88 -1.37 0.25 4.54
C ALA A 88 -0.91 0.45 6.00
N VAL A 89 -1.34 1.53 6.65
CA VAL A 89 -1.07 1.78 8.08
C VAL A 89 -1.73 0.70 8.95
N ALA A 90 -2.99 0.36 8.68
CA ALA A 90 -3.70 -0.72 9.37
C ALA A 90 -3.00 -2.08 9.17
N GLY A 91 -2.49 -2.34 7.97
CA GLY A 91 -1.71 -3.54 7.68
C GLY A 91 -0.38 -3.59 8.43
N GLY A 92 0.32 -2.45 8.52
CA GLY A 92 1.51 -2.32 9.36
C GLY A 92 1.21 -2.65 10.83
N ALA A 93 0.13 -2.07 11.37
CA ALA A 93 -0.34 -2.34 12.73
C ALA A 93 -0.67 -3.83 12.94
N TRP A 94 -1.32 -4.46 11.97
CA TRP A 94 -1.63 -5.89 12.01
C TRP A 94 -0.38 -6.75 11.98
N LEU A 95 0.62 -6.44 11.16
CA LEU A 95 1.86 -7.22 11.10
C LEU A 95 2.63 -7.17 12.43
N ILE A 96 2.64 -6.04 13.13
CA ILE A 96 3.38 -5.87 14.40
C ILE A 96 2.67 -6.41 15.65
N GLY A 97 1.50 -7.04 15.51
CA GLY A 97 0.82 -7.61 16.67
C GLY A 97 -0.49 -6.92 17.08
N LEU A 98 -0.74 -5.70 16.61
CA LEU A 98 -1.85 -4.86 17.09
C LEU A 98 -3.19 -5.36 16.58
N THR A 99 -3.77 -6.28 17.36
CA THR A 99 -5.13 -6.78 17.17
C THR A 99 -6.07 -5.90 17.96
N ALA A 100 -6.50 -4.82 17.33
CA ALA A 100 -7.48 -3.92 17.90
C ALA A 100 -8.83 -4.66 18.07
N SER A 101 -9.54 -4.39 19.17
CA SER A 101 -10.88 -4.92 19.39
C SER A 101 -11.84 -4.51 18.26
N VAL A 102 -12.95 -5.23 18.07
CA VAL A 102 -13.96 -4.88 17.04
C VAL A 102 -14.46 -3.45 17.20
N SER A 103 -14.64 -2.99 18.44
CA SER A 103 -14.98 -1.59 18.79
C SER A 103 -13.93 -0.60 18.27
N THR A 104 -12.65 -0.90 18.48
CA THR A 104 -11.56 -0.03 18.03
C THR A 104 -11.46 0.01 16.51
N ARG A 105 -11.64 -1.13 15.83
CA ARG A 105 -11.62 -1.22 14.36
C ARG A 105 -12.77 -0.44 13.72
N THR A 106 -13.97 -0.60 14.26
CA THR A 106 -15.17 0.12 13.78
C THR A 106 -15.06 1.61 14.04
N THR A 107 -14.58 2.03 15.22
CA THR A 107 -14.36 3.45 15.54
C THR A 107 -13.33 4.08 14.60
N LEU A 108 -12.20 3.40 14.35
CA LEU A 108 -11.20 3.85 13.37
C LEU A 108 -11.79 3.94 11.96
N GLY A 109 -12.56 2.93 11.52
CA GLY A 109 -13.24 2.95 10.23
C GLY A 109 -14.19 4.14 10.08
N VAL A 110 -15.02 4.40 11.10
CA VAL A 110 -15.93 5.54 11.14
C VAL A 110 -15.16 6.86 11.14
N LEU A 111 -14.10 6.98 11.94
CA LEU A 111 -13.30 8.20 12.01
C LEU A 111 -12.60 8.51 10.69
N ILE A 112 -12.01 7.49 10.06
CA ILE A 112 -11.38 7.61 8.73
C ILE A 112 -12.43 8.01 7.70
N GLY A 113 -13.60 7.37 7.70
CA GLY A 113 -14.71 7.71 6.81
C GLY A 113 -15.21 9.16 7.01
N LEU A 114 -15.27 9.61 8.27
CA LEU A 114 -15.72 10.95 8.63
C LEU A 114 -14.70 12.03 8.25
N VAL A 115 -13.41 11.78 8.47
CA VAL A 115 -12.33 12.67 8.00
C VAL A 115 -12.31 12.73 6.47
N ALA A 116 -12.50 11.61 5.79
CA ALA A 116 -12.55 11.57 4.33
C ALA A 116 -13.78 12.28 3.76
N ALA A 117 -14.94 12.09 4.38
CA ALA A 117 -16.15 12.85 4.05
C ALA A 117 -15.90 14.34 4.28
N LEU A 118 -15.28 14.72 5.39
CA LEU A 118 -14.94 16.10 5.70
C LEU A 118 -14.01 16.69 4.63
N PHE A 119 -12.95 16.00 4.22
CA PHE A 119 -12.06 16.48 3.16
C PHE A 119 -12.73 16.54 1.78
N ARG A 120 -13.67 15.63 1.50
CA ARG A 120 -14.38 15.57 0.21
C ARG A 120 -15.50 16.60 0.11
N TYR A 121 -16.14 16.93 1.23
CA TYR A 121 -17.24 17.88 1.31
C TYR A 121 -16.81 19.25 1.86
N ALA A 122 -15.58 19.39 2.36
CA ALA A 122 -15.04 20.68 2.72
C ALA A 122 -14.90 21.52 1.45
N PRO A 123 -15.54 22.71 1.37
CA PRO A 123 -15.32 23.62 0.27
C PRO A 123 -13.84 23.98 0.26
N SER A 124 -13.13 23.60 -0.80
CA SER A 124 -11.76 24.02 -1.02
C SER A 124 -11.79 25.54 -1.13
N THR A 125 -11.32 26.25 -0.10
CA THR A 125 -11.19 27.70 -0.15
C THR A 125 -10.33 28.03 -1.36
N PRO A 126 -10.82 28.82 -2.33
CA PRO A 126 -10.02 29.19 -3.49
C PRO A 126 -8.76 29.89 -2.98
N THR A 127 -7.61 29.36 -3.37
CA THR A 127 -6.31 29.94 -3.05
C THR A 127 -6.31 31.37 -3.57
N SER A 128 -6.25 32.35 -2.66
CA SER A 128 -6.04 33.75 -3.00
C SER A 128 -4.84 33.82 -3.95
N THR A 129 -5.10 34.14 -5.22
CA THR A 129 -4.07 34.44 -6.21
C THR A 129 -3.45 35.78 -5.81
N GLY A 130 -2.58 35.74 -4.82
CA GLY A 130 -1.74 36.86 -4.40
C GLY A 130 -0.66 37.08 -5.44
N GLY A 131 -1.06 37.65 -6.58
CA GLY A 131 -0.22 37.96 -7.72
C GLY A 131 -0.73 39.22 -8.42
N ALA A 132 -0.91 40.28 -7.64
CA ALA A 132 -1.15 41.62 -8.16
C ALA A 132 -0.36 42.62 -7.31
N ARG A 133 0.90 42.83 -7.69
CA ARG A 133 1.55 44.15 -7.81
C ARG A 133 2.96 43.96 -8.32
#